data_AF-A0A939GQY6-F1
#
_entry.id   AF-A0A939GQY6-F1
#
_cell.length_a   1.000
_cell.length_b   1.000
_cell.length_c   1.000
_cell.angle_alpha   90.00
_cell.angle_beta   90.00
_cell.angle_gamma   90.00
#
_symmetry.space_group_name_H-M   'P 1'
#
loop_
_entity.id
_entity.type
_entity.pdbx_description
1 polymer ?
#
loop_
_entity_poly.entity_id
_entity_poly.type
_entity_poly.pdbx_seq_one_letter_code
_entity_poly.pdbx_strand_id
1 'polypeptide(L)'
;MSSQLTQFYYTAQHKPNQLIYGSGQTAVITGWMVKQAVAKHLQSNEYAVIGQLYSPTRGINLLIRNLLLNPHVHYLVILNATKEDKNAGACQCLGDFFRHGVEENISDAGRKSWVIRSQIPGYIDIDIDINALEKLRHSVEIQDAISISDAVEKIQYYAQKEIVAPWGTPLQFAMNVVESNVFPGTRYGHRIEGKTIAETWVKIIHRIKTTGTIRPTGYDGKWQELIDLMAVVTEEPDDFYFPEPNYLPIDRSFLEEYISQILDDAPNREGVKYTYGQRLRSWFGRDQIEKVIDKLANDIDSARAVMSLWDASQDDNDNPPCLNHIWVRIVDNELSLTATFRSNDMFSAWPANVMGLRALQKYIYNYLIKKTDHTLKMGALITISQSAHIYDDCFENVANVISSQYPKISQQKDYFDPAGSFIITIQDNQIIVEHTTPGSGEVVNCYSGKSAHKLSQQIFTDCPGLQVSHAMYLGVELQKVEMALLMKEQFIYEQDKNLIKLPVRENV
;
A
#
# COMPACT_ATOMS: atom_id res chain seq x y z
N MET A 1 -52.77 -1.08 6.50
CA MET A 1 -52.43 0.21 5.86
C MET A 1 -51.70 -0.12 4.57
N SER A 2 -52.18 0.46 3.47
CA SER A 2 -51.76 0.16 2.10
C SER A 2 -50.26 0.40 1.89
N SER A 3 -49.50 -0.65 1.57
CA SER A 3 -48.13 -0.55 1.07
C SER A 3 -48.11 0.23 -0.25
N GLN A 4 -47.69 1.49 -0.23
CA GLN A 4 -47.38 2.20 -1.46
C GLN A 4 -46.24 1.44 -2.18
N LEU A 5 -46.56 0.86 -3.34
CA LEU A 5 -45.58 0.30 -4.26
C LEU A 5 -44.61 1.43 -4.66
N THR A 6 -43.40 1.35 -4.14
CA THR A 6 -42.29 2.28 -4.38
C THR A 6 -42.01 2.50 -5.88
N GLN A 7 -41.87 3.77 -6.28
CA GLN A 7 -41.93 4.25 -7.67
C GLN A 7 -40.55 4.65 -8.26
N PHE A 8 -39.46 4.47 -7.50
CA PHE A 8 -38.11 4.92 -7.89
C PHE A 8 -37.13 3.76 -8.00
N TYR A 9 -36.19 3.88 -8.95
CA TYR A 9 -35.11 2.92 -9.17
C TYR A 9 -33.78 3.65 -9.13
N TYR A 10 -32.96 3.32 -8.13
CA TYR A 10 -31.61 3.88 -8.04
C TYR A 10 -30.72 3.30 -9.15
N THR A 11 -30.03 4.18 -9.88
CA THR A 11 -29.11 3.79 -10.95
C THR A 11 -27.70 4.23 -10.60
N ALA A 12 -26.71 3.33 -10.64
CA ALA A 12 -25.32 3.69 -10.41
C ALA A 12 -24.49 3.53 -11.68
N GLN A 13 -23.69 4.54 -12.01
CA GLN A 13 -22.67 4.44 -13.06
C GLN A 13 -21.30 4.05 -12.49
N HIS A 14 -21.05 4.41 -11.22
CA HIS A 14 -19.80 4.13 -10.55
C HIS A 14 -20.00 3.02 -9.51
N LYS A 15 -19.25 1.92 -9.68
CA LYS A 15 -19.27 0.72 -8.82
C LYS A 15 -20.66 0.07 -8.65
N PRO A 16 -21.46 -0.12 -9.73
CA PRO A 16 -22.84 -0.62 -9.61
C PRO A 16 -22.97 -1.99 -8.93
N ASN A 17 -21.99 -2.88 -9.06
CA ASN A 17 -22.02 -4.22 -8.46
C ASN A 17 -21.61 -4.22 -6.97
N GLN A 18 -21.26 -3.06 -6.40
CA GLN A 18 -20.91 -2.93 -4.98
C GLN A 18 -22.05 -2.37 -4.12
N LEU A 19 -23.25 -2.18 -4.68
CA LEU A 19 -24.39 -1.55 -4.02
C LEU A 19 -25.52 -2.54 -3.79
N ILE A 20 -26.30 -2.33 -2.73
CA ILE A 20 -27.57 -3.03 -2.52
C ILE A 20 -28.68 -2.06 -2.93
N TYR A 21 -29.46 -2.44 -3.93
CA TYR A 21 -30.53 -1.60 -4.48
C TYR A 21 -31.84 -1.82 -3.75
N GLY A 22 -32.59 -0.75 -3.62
CA GLY A 22 -33.96 -0.74 -3.16
C GLY A 22 -34.81 0.21 -4.00
N SER A 23 -35.97 0.56 -3.48
CA SER A 23 -36.98 1.34 -4.20
C SER A 23 -37.52 2.55 -3.39
N GLY A 24 -36.98 2.78 -2.19
CA GLY A 24 -37.30 3.94 -1.35
C GLY A 24 -36.61 5.25 -1.79
N GLN A 25 -36.57 6.23 -0.89
CA GLN A 25 -35.98 7.56 -1.12
C GLN A 25 -34.75 7.85 -0.26
N THR A 26 -34.33 6.87 0.55
CA THR A 26 -33.24 6.99 1.51
C THR A 26 -31.99 6.29 1.01
N ALA A 27 -30.91 7.03 0.78
CA ALA A 27 -29.59 6.44 0.60
C ALA A 27 -28.97 6.13 1.97
N VAL A 28 -28.30 4.98 2.07
CA VAL A 28 -27.64 4.53 3.30
C VAL A 28 -26.17 4.32 3.02
N ILE A 29 -25.33 5.01 3.77
CA ILE A 29 -23.87 4.91 3.67
C ILE A 29 -23.35 4.28 4.94
N THR A 30 -22.59 3.20 4.76
CA THR A 30 -21.82 2.55 5.82
C THR A 30 -20.34 2.85 5.59
N GLY A 31 -19.51 2.87 6.63
CA GLY A 31 -18.06 3.01 6.47
C GLY A 31 -17.39 1.69 6.06
N TRP A 32 -16.43 1.26 6.85
CA TRP A 32 -15.82 -0.07 6.83
C TRP A 32 -16.75 -1.18 7.34
N MET A 33 -17.81 -0.83 8.08
CA MET A 33 -18.87 -1.77 8.43
C MET A 33 -19.46 -2.43 7.18
N VAL A 34 -19.66 -3.74 7.23
CA VAL A 34 -20.26 -4.51 6.14
C VAL A 34 -21.72 -4.12 5.95
N LYS A 35 -22.07 -3.56 4.77
CA LYS A 35 -23.43 -3.09 4.46
C LYS A 35 -24.55 -4.14 4.65
N GLN A 36 -24.26 -5.42 4.46
CA GLN A 36 -25.21 -6.51 4.69
C GLN A 36 -25.66 -6.59 6.16
N ALA A 37 -24.85 -6.13 7.11
CA ALA A 37 -25.22 -6.07 8.52
C ALA A 37 -26.38 -5.12 8.78
N VAL A 38 -26.50 -4.04 8.01
CA VAL A 38 -27.64 -3.12 8.05
C VAL A 38 -28.79 -3.65 7.18
N ALA A 39 -28.47 -4.07 5.95
CA ALA A 39 -29.48 -4.46 4.95
C ALA A 39 -30.40 -5.60 5.42
N LYS A 40 -29.89 -6.57 6.19
CA LYS A 40 -30.70 -7.71 6.68
C LYS A 40 -31.82 -7.33 7.64
N HIS A 41 -31.81 -6.11 8.19
CA HIS A 41 -32.84 -5.59 9.08
C HIS A 41 -33.88 -4.72 8.36
N LEU A 42 -33.74 -4.53 7.05
CA LEU A 42 -34.54 -3.61 6.25
C LEU A 42 -35.26 -4.34 5.13
N GLN A 43 -36.40 -3.79 4.72
CA GLN A 43 -37.12 -4.17 3.51
C GLN A 43 -36.64 -3.32 2.32
N SER A 44 -36.66 -3.89 1.11
CA SER A 44 -36.12 -3.21 -0.09
C SER A 44 -36.84 -1.90 -0.45
N ASN A 45 -38.05 -1.68 0.04
CA ASN A 45 -38.82 -0.45 -0.16
C ASN A 45 -38.48 0.66 0.85
N GLU A 46 -37.70 0.37 1.90
CA GLU A 46 -37.34 1.35 2.94
C GLU A 46 -36.13 2.21 2.57
N TYR A 47 -35.36 1.80 1.57
CA TYR A 47 -34.15 2.50 1.12
C TYR A 47 -34.07 2.52 -0.41
N ALA A 48 -33.38 3.52 -0.95
CA ALA A 48 -33.05 3.62 -2.38
C ALA A 48 -31.81 2.79 -2.70
N VAL A 49 -30.77 2.92 -1.86
CA VAL A 49 -29.48 2.24 -2.04
C VAL A 49 -28.75 2.11 -0.71
N ILE A 50 -27.97 1.04 -0.54
CA ILE A 50 -27.01 0.87 0.56
C ILE A 50 -25.62 0.66 -0.02
N GLY A 51 -24.66 1.50 0.38
CA GLY A 51 -23.27 1.47 -0.08
C GLY A 51 -22.26 1.56 1.06
N GLN A 52 -21.00 1.25 0.75
CA GLN A 52 -19.88 1.42 1.67
C GLN A 52 -18.97 2.55 1.18
N LEU A 53 -18.50 3.38 2.11
CA LEU A 53 -17.60 4.49 1.87
C LEU A 53 -16.35 4.31 2.74
N TYR A 54 -15.31 3.71 2.16
CA TYR A 54 -14.08 3.38 2.88
C TYR A 54 -13.08 4.54 3.00
N SER A 55 -13.12 5.49 2.06
CA SER A 55 -12.08 6.50 1.88
C SER A 55 -12.69 7.84 1.46
N PRO A 56 -12.46 8.93 2.21
CA PRO A 56 -13.01 10.24 1.87
C PRO A 56 -12.44 10.79 0.55
N THR A 57 -11.14 10.60 0.33
CA THR A 57 -10.40 11.10 -0.83
C THR A 57 -10.66 10.35 -2.14
N ARG A 58 -11.24 9.14 -2.08
CA ARG A 58 -11.48 8.27 -3.25
C ARG A 58 -12.96 8.01 -3.52
N GLY A 59 -13.72 7.74 -2.47
CA GLY A 59 -15.09 7.28 -2.58
C GLY A 59 -16.12 8.39 -2.69
N ILE A 60 -15.88 9.57 -2.09
CA ILE A 60 -16.88 10.65 -2.07
C ILE A 60 -17.17 11.15 -3.49
N ASN A 61 -16.14 11.35 -4.33
CA ASN A 61 -16.33 11.77 -5.72
C ASN A 61 -17.26 10.82 -6.51
N LEU A 62 -17.07 9.50 -6.37
CA LEU A 62 -17.93 8.49 -7.02
C LEU A 62 -19.35 8.49 -6.47
N LEU A 63 -19.48 8.60 -5.14
CA LEU A 63 -20.75 8.65 -4.43
C LEU A 63 -21.57 9.88 -4.87
N ILE A 64 -20.95 11.05 -4.92
CA ILE A 64 -21.61 12.30 -5.32
C ILE A 64 -22.09 12.22 -6.78
N ARG A 65 -21.28 11.68 -7.70
CA ARG A 65 -21.71 11.46 -9.09
C ARG A 65 -22.93 10.54 -9.19
N ASN A 66 -22.96 9.46 -8.41
CA ASN A 66 -24.14 8.61 -8.35
C ASN A 66 -25.34 9.33 -7.70
N LEU A 67 -25.18 10.12 -6.64
CA LEU A 67 -26.29 10.87 -6.04
C LEU A 67 -26.87 11.93 -7.00
N LEU A 68 -26.02 12.62 -7.76
CA LEU A 68 -26.44 13.58 -8.80
C LEU A 68 -27.26 12.93 -9.93
N LEU A 69 -27.00 11.66 -10.20
CA LEU A 69 -27.77 10.85 -11.16
C LEU A 69 -29.15 10.45 -10.60
N ASN A 70 -29.37 10.51 -9.29
CA ASN A 70 -30.56 9.99 -8.61
C ASN A 70 -31.30 11.08 -7.81
N PRO A 71 -31.96 12.04 -8.47
CA PRO A 71 -32.64 13.15 -7.81
C PRO A 71 -33.90 12.78 -7.02
N HIS A 72 -34.26 11.49 -6.97
CA HIS A 72 -35.33 10.98 -6.12
C HIS A 72 -34.86 10.67 -4.69
N VAL A 73 -33.54 10.66 -4.46
CA VAL A 73 -32.97 10.51 -3.11
C VAL A 73 -33.12 11.82 -2.37
N HIS A 74 -33.86 11.81 -1.26
CA HIS A 74 -34.12 12.97 -0.40
C HIS A 74 -33.52 12.81 1.00
N TYR A 75 -33.18 11.59 1.40
CA TYR A 75 -32.66 11.29 2.72
C TYR A 75 -31.34 10.53 2.62
N LEU A 76 -30.41 10.83 3.53
CA LEU A 76 -29.13 10.17 3.63
C LEU A 76 -28.85 9.78 5.09
N VAL A 77 -28.75 8.48 5.35
CA VAL A 77 -28.33 7.96 6.65
C VAL A 77 -26.87 7.54 6.58
N ILE A 78 -26.02 8.16 7.40
CA ILE A 78 -24.57 7.92 7.43
C ILE A 78 -24.22 7.15 8.72
N LEU A 79 -23.92 5.87 8.59
CA LEU A 79 -23.55 5.00 9.71
C LEU A 79 -22.04 5.02 9.97
N ASN A 80 -21.67 5.55 11.14
CA ASN A 80 -20.28 5.65 11.62
C ASN A 80 -20.12 4.95 12.99
N ALA A 81 -20.30 3.62 13.00
CA ALA A 81 -20.49 2.86 14.23
C ALA A 81 -19.22 2.17 14.74
N THR A 82 -18.36 1.70 13.83
CA THR A 82 -17.16 0.94 14.20
C THR A 82 -15.97 1.87 14.44
N LYS A 83 -14.88 1.34 15.01
CA LYS A 83 -13.63 2.11 15.14
C LYS A 83 -13.03 2.34 13.76
N GLU A 84 -13.11 1.33 12.91
CA GLU A 84 -12.66 1.31 11.54
C GLU A 84 -13.36 2.40 10.70
N ASP A 85 -14.66 2.60 10.89
CA ASP A 85 -15.43 3.70 10.26
C ASP A 85 -14.87 5.08 10.66
N LYS A 86 -14.62 5.26 11.97
CA LYS A 86 -14.15 6.52 12.55
C LYS A 86 -12.73 6.84 12.11
N ASN A 87 -11.85 5.85 12.13
CA ASN A 87 -10.44 6.00 11.79
C ASN A 87 -10.25 6.34 10.31
N ALA A 88 -11.13 5.84 9.45
CA ALA A 88 -11.11 6.19 8.04
C ALA A 88 -11.61 7.62 7.76
N GLY A 89 -12.38 8.22 8.69
CA GLY A 89 -12.92 9.57 8.56
C GLY A 89 -13.93 9.78 7.41
N ALA A 90 -14.19 8.76 6.60
CA ALA A 90 -14.92 8.89 5.34
C ALA A 90 -16.39 9.33 5.56
N CYS A 91 -17.04 8.75 6.56
CA CYS A 91 -18.41 9.08 6.94
C CYS A 91 -18.53 10.51 7.45
N GLN A 92 -17.59 10.96 8.29
CA GLN A 92 -17.56 12.32 8.81
C GLN A 92 -17.33 13.33 7.69
N CYS A 93 -16.35 13.10 6.82
CA CYS A 93 -16.05 13.97 5.68
C CYS A 93 -17.25 14.10 4.73
N LEU A 94 -17.97 13.00 4.45
CA LEU A 94 -19.21 13.04 3.66
C LEU A 94 -20.28 13.90 4.35
N GLY A 95 -20.48 13.74 5.66
CA GLY A 95 -21.41 14.57 6.42
C GLY A 95 -21.03 16.05 6.37
N ASP A 96 -19.74 16.37 6.48
CA ASP A 96 -19.22 17.73 6.41
C ASP A 96 -19.39 18.34 5.01
N PHE A 97 -19.28 17.54 3.93
CA PHE A 97 -19.70 17.99 2.61
C PHE A 97 -21.16 18.45 2.63
N PHE A 98 -22.09 17.67 3.18
CA PHE A 98 -23.49 18.08 3.25
C PHE A 98 -23.74 19.27 4.17
N ARG A 99 -23.02 19.41 5.28
CA ARG A 99 -23.23 20.51 6.24
C ARG A 99 -22.56 21.82 5.83
N HIS A 100 -21.35 21.73 5.28
CA HIS A 100 -20.46 22.88 5.11
C HIS A 100 -20.07 23.14 3.65
N GLY A 101 -20.31 22.19 2.75
CA GLY A 101 -20.02 22.34 1.33
C GLY A 101 -18.52 22.23 1.02
N VAL A 102 -18.12 22.87 -0.07
CA VAL A 102 -16.77 22.78 -0.64
C VAL A 102 -16.16 24.16 -0.86
N GLU A 103 -14.86 24.18 -1.16
CA GLU A 103 -14.16 25.33 -1.71
C GLU A 103 -13.23 24.91 -2.86
N GLU A 104 -12.97 25.84 -3.77
CA GLU A 104 -12.02 25.62 -4.86
C GLU A 104 -10.60 25.66 -4.30
N ASN A 105 -9.87 24.54 -4.40
CA ASN A 105 -8.47 24.47 -3.98
C ASN A 105 -7.75 23.32 -4.72
N ILE A 106 -6.55 22.96 -4.29
CA ILE A 106 -5.73 21.87 -4.85
C ILE A 106 -5.84 20.64 -3.95
N SER A 107 -6.15 19.49 -4.54
CA SER A 107 -6.13 18.18 -3.86
C SER A 107 -4.71 17.71 -3.56
N ASP A 108 -4.55 16.71 -2.69
CA ASP A 108 -3.24 16.10 -2.41
C ASP A 108 -2.57 15.49 -3.65
N ALA A 109 -3.37 15.23 -4.69
CA ALA A 109 -2.90 14.80 -6.00
C ALA A 109 -2.39 15.97 -6.89
N GLY A 110 -2.33 17.20 -6.38
CA GLY A 110 -1.89 18.38 -7.13
C GLY A 110 -2.90 18.87 -8.18
N ARG A 111 -4.13 18.33 -8.19
CA ARG A 111 -5.18 18.76 -9.12
C ARG A 111 -6.07 19.83 -8.52
N LYS A 112 -6.51 20.76 -9.38
CA LYS A 112 -7.63 21.66 -9.05
C LYS A 112 -8.88 20.82 -8.77
N SER A 113 -9.48 21.02 -7.60
CA SER A 113 -10.59 20.22 -7.09
C SER A 113 -11.50 21.07 -6.19
N TRP A 114 -12.72 20.57 -5.99
CA TRP A 114 -13.57 21.00 -4.89
C TRP A 114 -13.12 20.27 -3.62
N VAL A 115 -12.47 20.99 -2.71
CA VAL A 115 -12.04 20.46 -1.41
C VAL A 115 -13.19 20.61 -0.42
N ILE A 116 -13.54 19.52 0.25
CA ILE A 116 -14.62 19.50 1.25
C ILE A 116 -14.18 20.29 2.47
N ARG A 117 -15.05 21.17 2.99
CA ARG A 117 -14.79 21.94 4.21
C ARG A 117 -14.90 21.05 5.45
N SER A 118 -13.89 20.22 5.67
CA SER A 118 -13.77 19.27 6.78
C SER A 118 -12.34 19.29 7.33
N GLN A 119 -12.18 18.82 8.58
CA GLN A 119 -10.87 18.50 9.13
C GLN A 119 -10.26 17.25 8.47
N ILE A 120 -11.09 16.42 7.82
CA ILE A 120 -10.68 15.22 7.12
C ILE A 120 -10.60 15.54 5.63
N PRO A 121 -9.44 15.35 4.98
CA PRO A 121 -9.29 15.64 3.57
C PRO A 121 -10.24 14.81 2.70
N GLY A 122 -10.98 15.49 1.82
CA GLY A 122 -11.90 14.86 0.86
C GLY A 122 -12.11 15.76 -0.35
N TYR A 123 -12.25 15.14 -1.52
CA TYR A 123 -12.17 15.83 -2.80
C TYR A 123 -13.29 15.41 -3.73
N ILE A 124 -13.78 16.38 -4.50
CA ILE A 124 -14.67 16.18 -5.64
C ILE A 124 -14.01 16.84 -6.85
N ASP A 125 -14.07 16.19 -8.01
CA ASP A 125 -13.43 16.74 -9.21
C ASP A 125 -14.05 18.10 -9.60
N ILE A 126 -13.21 19.04 -10.06
CA ILE A 126 -13.62 20.42 -10.39
C ILE A 126 -14.56 20.50 -11.62
N ASP A 127 -14.68 19.41 -12.38
CA ASP A 127 -15.56 19.32 -13.55
C ASP A 127 -17.04 19.20 -13.18
N ILE A 128 -17.36 18.84 -11.93
CA ILE A 128 -18.72 18.88 -11.42
C ILE A 128 -19.10 20.34 -11.14
N ASP A 129 -20.19 20.81 -11.76
CA ASP A 129 -20.70 22.18 -11.56
C ASP A 129 -21.01 22.43 -10.08
N ILE A 130 -20.46 23.52 -9.52
CA ILE A 130 -20.69 23.93 -8.13
C ILE A 130 -22.18 24.12 -7.81
N ASN A 131 -22.98 24.60 -8.77
CA ASN A 131 -24.42 24.77 -8.58
C ASN A 131 -25.13 23.42 -8.44
N ALA A 132 -24.64 22.38 -9.14
CA ALA A 132 -25.16 21.02 -8.99
C ALA A 132 -24.81 20.45 -7.61
N LEU A 133 -23.60 20.69 -7.12
CA LEU A 133 -23.18 20.30 -5.77
C LEU A 133 -24.03 20.98 -4.70
N GLU A 134 -24.19 22.30 -4.75
CA GLU A 134 -25.01 23.04 -3.78
C GLU A 134 -26.49 22.64 -3.87
N LYS A 135 -27.00 22.36 -5.07
CA LYS A 135 -28.37 21.86 -5.22
C LYS A 135 -28.54 20.50 -4.55
N LEU A 136 -27.64 19.55 -4.79
CA LEU A 136 -27.66 18.25 -4.11
C LEU A 136 -27.62 18.44 -2.58
N ARG A 137 -26.71 19.30 -2.11
CA ARG A 137 -26.48 19.57 -0.70
C ARG A 137 -27.72 20.06 0.04
N HIS A 138 -28.47 20.99 -0.56
CA HIS A 138 -29.69 21.55 0.02
C HIS A 138 -30.93 20.66 -0.18
N SER A 139 -30.88 19.69 -1.10
CA SER A 139 -32.03 18.84 -1.42
C SER A 139 -32.05 17.51 -0.66
N VAL A 140 -30.94 17.14 -0.01
CA VAL A 140 -30.81 15.87 0.73
C VAL A 140 -30.69 16.16 2.23
N GLU A 141 -31.65 15.68 3.01
CA GLU A 141 -31.61 15.71 4.47
C GLU A 141 -30.72 14.57 5.00
N ILE A 142 -29.75 14.89 5.85
CA ILE A 142 -28.79 13.92 6.39
C ILE A 142 -29.07 13.57 7.86
N GLN A 143 -28.80 12.33 8.25
CA GLN A 143 -28.77 11.86 9.65
C GLN A 143 -27.54 10.99 9.89
N ASP A 144 -26.76 11.32 10.91
CA ASP A 144 -25.69 10.43 11.38
C ASP A 144 -26.28 9.31 12.23
N ALA A 145 -25.78 8.10 12.09
CA ALA A 145 -26.12 6.96 12.93
C ALA A 145 -24.87 6.40 13.62
N ILE A 146 -25.00 6.04 14.90
CA ILE A 146 -23.88 5.56 15.73
C ILE A 146 -23.90 4.05 15.98
N SER A 147 -24.97 3.38 15.57
CA SER A 147 -25.13 1.92 15.67
C SER A 147 -26.05 1.39 14.57
N ILE A 148 -26.04 0.07 14.34
CA ILE A 148 -26.95 -0.57 13.38
C ILE A 148 -28.41 -0.30 13.76
N SER A 149 -28.76 -0.46 15.04
CA SER A 149 -30.13 -0.23 15.52
C SER A 149 -30.59 1.21 15.28
N ASP A 150 -29.71 2.17 15.56
CA ASP A 150 -29.97 3.60 15.36
C ASP A 150 -30.12 3.93 13.86
N ALA A 151 -29.29 3.33 12.99
CA ALA A 151 -29.45 3.48 11.55
C ALA A 151 -30.80 2.91 11.07
N VAL A 152 -31.16 1.70 11.51
CA VAL A 152 -32.42 1.05 11.13
C VAL A 152 -33.62 1.88 11.55
N GLU A 153 -33.65 2.39 12.78
CA GLU A 153 -34.73 3.25 13.28
C GLU A 153 -34.89 4.51 12.41
N LYS A 154 -33.77 5.18 12.09
CA LYS A 154 -33.78 6.38 11.23
C LYS A 154 -34.25 6.09 9.80
N ILE A 155 -33.84 4.95 9.23
CA ILE A 155 -34.24 4.54 7.88
C ILE A 155 -35.75 4.23 7.85
N GLN A 156 -36.24 3.48 8.83
CA GLN A 156 -37.67 3.15 8.95
C GLN A 156 -38.53 4.38 9.20
N TYR A 157 -38.03 5.35 9.97
CA TYR A 157 -38.68 6.66 10.13
C TYR A 157 -38.82 7.38 8.78
N TYR A 158 -37.76 7.45 7.97
CA TYR A 158 -37.82 8.06 6.65
C TYR A 158 -38.72 7.29 5.67
N ALA A 159 -38.77 5.96 5.76
CA ALA A 159 -39.65 5.13 4.94
C ALA A 159 -41.15 5.38 5.19
N GLN A 160 -41.52 5.97 6.33
CA GLN A 160 -42.90 6.36 6.67
C GLN A 160 -43.28 7.76 6.16
N LYS A 161 -42.32 8.58 5.71
CA LYS A 161 -42.60 9.90 5.15
C LYS A 161 -43.32 9.78 3.81
N GLU A 162 -44.07 10.83 3.45
CA GLU A 162 -44.75 10.89 2.15
C GLU A 162 -43.74 10.92 0.99
N ILE A 163 -44.13 10.29 -0.12
CA ILE A 163 -43.30 10.27 -1.32
C ILE A 163 -43.16 11.68 -1.91
N VAL A 164 -41.91 12.18 -1.95
CA VAL A 164 -41.59 13.50 -2.51
C VAL A 164 -41.15 13.39 -3.97
N ALA A 165 -41.60 14.31 -4.83
CA ALA A 165 -41.14 14.38 -6.21
C ALA A 165 -39.61 14.63 -6.29
N PRO A 166 -38.92 14.15 -7.34
CA PRO A 166 -37.48 14.39 -7.50
C PRO A 166 -37.12 15.88 -7.47
N TRP A 167 -36.03 16.24 -6.79
CA TRP A 167 -35.58 17.64 -6.65
C TRP A 167 -34.95 18.21 -7.94
N GLY A 168 -34.82 17.39 -8.99
CA GLY A 168 -34.29 17.79 -10.29
C GLY A 168 -34.33 16.67 -11.32
N THR A 169 -33.63 16.89 -12.43
CA THR A 169 -33.36 15.88 -13.45
C THR A 169 -32.02 15.19 -13.16
N PRO A 170 -31.84 13.91 -13.54
CA PRO A 170 -30.55 13.23 -13.42
C PRO A 170 -29.42 14.02 -14.08
N LEU A 171 -28.32 14.21 -13.35
CA LEU A 171 -27.11 14.87 -13.86
C LEU A 171 -25.97 13.85 -13.95
N GLN A 172 -25.32 13.82 -15.11
CA GLN A 172 -24.21 12.91 -15.39
C GLN A 172 -22.93 13.70 -15.65
N PHE A 173 -21.86 13.31 -14.96
CA PHE A 173 -20.53 13.87 -15.14
C PHE A 173 -19.54 12.73 -15.41
N ALA A 174 -18.79 12.79 -16.51
CA ALA A 174 -17.81 11.77 -16.87
C ALA A 174 -16.58 11.82 -15.95
N MET A 175 -15.90 10.69 -15.73
CA MET A 175 -14.61 10.67 -15.03
C MET A 175 -13.46 10.85 -16.02
N ASN A 176 -12.45 11.63 -15.61
CA ASN A 176 -11.18 11.67 -16.30
C ASN A 176 -10.41 10.38 -16.00
N VAL A 177 -10.21 9.54 -17.01
CA VAL A 177 -9.40 8.32 -16.91
C VAL A 177 -7.97 8.67 -17.34
N VAL A 178 -7.00 8.49 -16.45
CA VAL A 178 -5.58 8.61 -16.81
C VAL A 178 -5.15 7.31 -17.51
N GLU A 179 -4.72 7.41 -18.76
CA GLU A 179 -4.11 6.28 -19.45
C GLU A 179 -2.77 5.92 -18.80
N SER A 180 -2.59 4.62 -18.49
CA SER A 180 -1.37 4.11 -17.88
C SER A 180 -0.47 3.51 -18.94
N ASN A 181 0.73 4.06 -19.13
CA ASN A 181 1.78 3.43 -19.92
C ASN A 181 2.40 2.29 -19.10
N VAL A 182 2.25 1.05 -19.55
CA VAL A 182 2.86 -0.14 -18.94
C VAL A 182 4.03 -0.58 -19.81
N PHE A 183 5.20 -0.73 -19.20
CA PHE A 183 6.40 -1.23 -19.84
C PHE A 183 6.48 -2.77 -19.78
N PRO A 184 7.23 -3.41 -20.71
CA PRO A 184 7.54 -4.83 -20.60
C PRO A 184 8.28 -5.15 -19.28
N GLY A 185 7.95 -6.28 -18.67
CA GLY A 185 8.61 -6.75 -17.45
C GLY A 185 8.33 -8.21 -17.13
N THR A 186 9.03 -8.75 -16.14
CA THR A 186 8.78 -10.10 -15.61
C THR A 186 7.41 -10.14 -14.93
N ARG A 187 6.72 -11.29 -15.02
CA ARG A 187 5.38 -11.42 -14.41
C ARG A 187 5.44 -11.92 -12.97
N TYR A 188 6.30 -12.89 -12.71
CA TYR A 188 6.40 -13.63 -11.45
C TYR A 188 7.73 -13.35 -10.77
N GLY A 189 7.74 -13.36 -9.44
CA GLY A 189 8.96 -13.32 -8.64
C GLY A 189 9.64 -11.95 -8.71
N HIS A 190 9.34 -11.11 -7.73
CA HIS A 190 9.92 -9.77 -7.63
C HIS A 190 10.55 -9.61 -6.27
N ARG A 191 11.81 -9.15 -6.22
CA ARG A 191 12.47 -8.81 -4.96
C ARG A 191 12.71 -7.31 -4.92
N ILE A 192 12.15 -6.65 -3.91
CA ILE A 192 12.29 -5.21 -3.69
C ILE A 192 12.80 -5.02 -2.27
N GLU A 193 13.83 -4.20 -2.12
CA GLU A 193 14.49 -3.96 -0.84
C GLU A 193 14.66 -2.46 -0.59
N GLY A 194 14.47 -2.04 0.65
CA GLY A 194 14.78 -0.69 1.12
C GLY A 194 15.11 -0.73 2.60
N LYS A 195 15.67 0.37 3.11
CA LYS A 195 15.98 0.51 4.54
C LYS A 195 14.65 0.58 5.27
N THR A 196 13.92 1.68 5.08
CA THR A 196 12.64 1.93 5.74
C THR A 196 11.43 1.41 4.95
N ILE A 197 10.30 1.26 5.65
CA ILE A 197 8.99 0.94 5.10
C ILE A 197 8.60 1.99 4.06
N ALA A 198 8.80 3.28 4.32
CA ALA A 198 8.44 4.36 3.40
C ALA A 198 9.25 4.29 2.09
N GLU A 199 10.57 4.09 2.18
CA GLU A 199 11.43 3.92 1.01
C GLU A 199 11.04 2.69 0.19
N THR A 200 10.84 1.56 0.88
CA THR A 200 10.47 0.28 0.25
C THR A 200 9.12 0.40 -0.46
N TRP A 201 8.15 1.05 0.18
CA TRP A 201 6.83 1.31 -0.39
C TRP A 201 6.89 2.08 -1.72
N VAL A 202 7.68 3.15 -1.79
CA VAL A 202 7.86 3.93 -3.02
C VAL A 202 8.47 3.06 -4.15
N LYS A 203 9.44 2.20 -3.83
CA LYS A 203 10.01 1.25 -4.80
C LYS A 203 8.98 0.22 -5.27
N ILE A 204 8.14 -0.29 -4.37
CA ILE A 204 7.05 -1.24 -4.69
C ILE A 204 6.06 -0.61 -5.66
N ILE A 205 5.51 0.56 -5.32
CA ILE A 205 4.48 1.18 -6.17
C ILE A 205 5.06 1.59 -7.53
N HIS A 206 6.32 2.02 -7.58
CA HIS A 206 7.01 2.28 -8.84
C HIS A 206 7.13 1.01 -9.70
N ARG A 207 7.55 -0.11 -9.10
CA ARG A 207 7.71 -1.39 -9.81
C ARG A 207 6.38 -1.92 -10.35
N ILE A 208 5.30 -1.84 -9.55
CA ILE A 208 3.97 -2.26 -9.99
C ILE A 208 3.47 -1.32 -11.10
N LYS A 209 3.60 0.00 -10.94
CA LYS A 209 3.09 0.97 -11.91
C LYS A 209 3.80 0.89 -13.26
N THR A 210 5.09 0.56 -13.26
CA THR A 210 5.89 0.46 -14.49
C THR A 210 5.65 -0.84 -15.25
N THR A 211 5.53 -1.98 -14.58
CA THR A 211 5.55 -3.31 -15.25
C THR A 211 4.40 -4.24 -14.89
N GLY A 212 3.56 -3.85 -13.93
CA GLY A 212 2.42 -4.64 -13.48
C GLY A 212 1.38 -4.82 -14.58
N THR A 213 0.75 -6.00 -14.60
CA THR A 213 -0.30 -6.32 -15.56
C THR A 213 -1.61 -5.66 -15.11
N ILE A 214 -2.26 -4.93 -16.01
CA ILE A 214 -3.58 -4.36 -15.76
C ILE A 214 -4.64 -5.43 -15.98
N ARG A 215 -5.47 -5.70 -14.96
CA ARG A 215 -6.54 -6.70 -15.02
C ARG A 215 -7.85 -6.12 -14.47
N PRO A 216 -9.02 -6.59 -14.95
CA PRO A 216 -10.27 -6.25 -14.30
C PRO A 216 -10.30 -6.82 -12.87
N THR A 217 -10.95 -6.10 -11.96
CA THR A 217 -11.30 -6.59 -10.63
C THR A 217 -12.63 -7.33 -10.68
N GLY A 218 -12.93 -8.15 -9.67
CA GLY A 218 -14.25 -8.76 -9.51
C GLY A 218 -15.37 -7.77 -9.13
N TYR A 219 -15.06 -6.48 -8.91
CA TYR A 219 -15.97 -5.49 -8.32
C TYR A 219 -15.95 -4.14 -9.06
N ASP A 220 -16.16 -4.15 -10.38
CA ASP A 220 -16.19 -2.96 -11.25
C ASP A 220 -14.95 -2.07 -11.14
N GLY A 221 -13.92 -2.36 -11.92
CA GLY A 221 -12.71 -1.54 -11.98
C GLY A 221 -11.54 -2.36 -12.47
N LYS A 222 -10.36 -1.73 -12.46
CA LYS A 222 -9.10 -2.39 -12.78
C LYS A 222 -8.14 -2.29 -11.61
N TRP A 223 -7.21 -3.21 -11.57
CA TRP A 223 -6.01 -3.10 -10.77
C TRP A 223 -4.78 -3.34 -11.65
N GLN A 224 -3.64 -2.84 -11.21
CA GLN A 224 -2.34 -3.14 -11.81
C GLN A 224 -1.53 -3.97 -10.83
N GLU A 225 -0.97 -5.09 -11.29
CA GLU A 225 -0.55 -6.15 -10.37
C GLU A 225 0.73 -6.86 -10.79
N LEU A 226 1.48 -7.29 -9.78
CA LEU A 226 2.59 -8.22 -9.86
C LEU A 226 2.31 -9.48 -9.03
N ILE A 227 2.83 -10.61 -9.49
CA ILE A 227 2.65 -11.90 -8.83
C ILE A 227 3.91 -12.28 -8.07
N ASP A 228 3.75 -12.72 -6.84
CA ASP A 228 4.82 -13.15 -5.91
C ASP A 228 5.90 -12.06 -5.72
N LEU A 229 5.49 -10.93 -5.14
CA LEU A 229 6.38 -9.84 -4.75
C LEU A 229 6.89 -10.04 -3.31
N MET A 230 8.19 -10.17 -3.17
CA MET A 230 8.94 -10.12 -1.92
C MET A 230 9.44 -8.70 -1.67
N ALA A 231 8.95 -8.08 -0.59
CA ALA A 231 9.48 -6.83 -0.08
C ALA A 231 10.31 -7.08 1.19
N VAL A 232 11.51 -6.52 1.24
CA VAL A 232 12.47 -6.66 2.34
C VAL A 232 12.73 -5.27 2.92
N VAL A 233 12.38 -5.09 4.20
CA VAL A 233 12.67 -3.87 4.97
C VAL A 233 13.79 -4.20 5.94
N THR A 234 14.98 -3.66 5.70
CA THR A 234 16.18 -4.01 6.47
C THR A 234 16.29 -3.22 7.77
N GLU A 235 15.82 -1.97 7.81
CA GLU A 235 16.00 -1.05 8.93
C GLU A 235 14.76 -0.17 9.15
N GLU A 236 14.19 -0.17 10.35
CA GLU A 236 13.11 0.75 10.66
C GLU A 236 13.34 1.33 12.06
N PRO A 237 13.30 2.66 12.24
CA PRO A 237 13.42 3.27 13.56
C PRO A 237 12.29 2.82 14.48
N ASP A 238 12.58 2.87 15.78
CA ASP A 238 11.74 2.35 16.84
C ASP A 238 10.35 2.97 16.92
N ASP A 239 10.23 4.22 16.49
CA ASP A 239 9.02 5.05 16.45
C ASP A 239 8.46 5.23 15.03
N PHE A 240 8.94 4.44 14.07
CA PHE A 240 8.61 4.49 12.65
C PHE A 240 8.99 5.80 11.95
N TYR A 241 9.60 5.67 10.79
CA TYR A 241 9.92 6.79 9.93
C TYR A 241 8.66 7.26 9.19
N PHE A 242 8.22 8.47 9.54
CA PHE A 242 7.22 9.22 8.79
C PHE A 242 7.93 10.35 8.03
N PRO A 243 7.82 10.42 6.69
CA PRO A 243 8.42 11.50 5.91
C PRO A 243 7.82 12.87 6.24
N GLU A 244 8.57 13.94 5.97
CA GLU A 244 8.10 15.32 6.08
C GLU A 244 8.30 16.07 4.75
N PRO A 245 7.22 16.51 4.07
CA PRO A 245 5.82 16.24 4.38
C PRO A 245 5.46 14.75 4.21
N ASN A 246 4.48 14.28 4.98
CA ASN A 246 4.07 12.88 4.97
C ASN A 246 3.40 12.51 3.64
N TYR A 247 4.03 11.61 2.89
CA TYR A 247 3.49 11.06 1.64
C TYR A 247 2.89 9.66 1.81
N LEU A 248 2.92 9.09 3.02
CA LEU A 248 2.30 7.80 3.30
C LEU A 248 0.76 7.97 3.33
N PRO A 249 0.00 6.92 2.99
CA PRO A 249 -1.47 6.95 3.01
C PRO A 249 -2.07 6.89 4.43
N ILE A 250 -1.23 6.99 5.45
CA ILE A 250 -1.59 6.89 6.87
C ILE A 250 -0.78 7.92 7.67
N ASP A 251 -1.29 8.27 8.84
CA ASP A 251 -0.61 9.10 9.83
C ASP A 251 -0.30 8.33 11.12
N ARG A 252 0.38 8.99 12.06
CA ARG A 252 0.77 8.40 13.35
C ARG A 252 -0.43 8.04 14.22
N SER A 253 -1.46 8.89 14.27
CA SER A 253 -2.67 8.63 15.05
C SER A 253 -3.40 7.36 14.58
N PHE A 254 -3.57 7.21 13.27
CA PHE A 254 -4.13 6.00 12.68
C PHE A 254 -3.28 4.77 13.02
N LEU A 255 -1.95 4.89 12.94
CA LEU A 255 -1.05 3.78 13.20
C LEU A 255 -1.12 3.28 14.65
N GLU A 256 -1.17 4.19 15.63
CA GLU A 256 -1.29 3.83 17.05
C GLU A 256 -2.50 2.94 17.31
N GLU A 257 -3.63 3.28 16.71
CA GLU A 257 -4.84 2.46 16.80
C GLU A 257 -4.73 1.17 15.99
N TYR A 258 -4.15 1.22 14.79
CA TYR A 258 -4.04 0.08 13.90
C TYR A 258 -3.16 -1.04 14.47
N ILE A 259 -2.09 -0.70 15.20
CA ILE A 259 -1.21 -1.68 15.86
C ILE A 259 -2.01 -2.59 16.81
N SER A 260 -3.00 -2.06 17.53
CA SER A 260 -3.86 -2.86 18.42
C SER A 260 -4.65 -3.93 17.66
N GLN A 261 -5.02 -3.68 16.39
CA GLN A 261 -5.74 -4.65 15.56
C GLN A 261 -4.88 -5.86 15.14
N ILE A 262 -3.56 -5.78 15.32
CA ILE A 262 -2.61 -6.87 15.06
C ILE A 262 -2.13 -7.51 16.36
N LEU A 263 -1.87 -6.72 17.41
CA LEU A 263 -1.31 -7.23 18.65
C LEU A 263 -2.35 -7.75 19.65
N ASP A 264 -3.51 -7.10 19.71
CA ASP A 264 -4.50 -7.35 20.75
C ASP A 264 -5.57 -8.32 20.27
N ASP A 265 -6.09 -9.11 21.21
CA ASP A 265 -7.27 -9.92 20.94
C ASP A 265 -8.53 -9.04 20.90
N ALA A 266 -9.50 -9.40 20.06
CA ALA A 266 -10.74 -8.66 19.92
C ALA A 266 -11.93 -9.61 19.82
N PRO A 267 -13.04 -9.36 20.54
CA PRO A 267 -14.25 -10.15 20.38
C PRO A 267 -14.84 -9.96 18.98
N ASN A 268 -15.52 -10.99 18.47
CA ASN A 268 -16.27 -10.87 17.22
C ASN A 268 -17.36 -9.78 17.39
N ARG A 269 -17.41 -8.85 16.43
CA ARG A 269 -18.38 -7.75 16.41
C ARG A 269 -19.14 -7.80 15.10
N GLU A 270 -20.46 -7.71 15.21
CA GLU A 270 -21.31 -7.65 14.03
C GLU A 270 -20.92 -6.49 13.12
N GLY A 271 -20.77 -6.78 11.83
CA GLY A 271 -20.36 -5.81 10.83
C GLY A 271 -18.86 -5.58 10.70
N VAL A 272 -18.03 -6.14 11.59
CA VAL A 272 -16.56 -6.19 11.44
C VAL A 272 -16.17 -7.54 10.84
N LYS A 273 -15.36 -7.55 9.77
CA LYS A 273 -14.99 -8.77 9.04
C LYS A 273 -14.12 -9.72 9.88
N TYR A 274 -12.94 -9.23 10.30
CA TYR A 274 -11.99 -9.90 11.17
C TYR A 274 -10.93 -8.90 11.63
N THR A 275 -10.18 -9.21 12.69
CA THR A 275 -8.91 -8.53 13.01
C THR A 275 -7.76 -9.55 12.96
N TYR A 276 -6.55 -9.10 12.64
CA TYR A 276 -5.39 -9.99 12.62
C TYR A 276 -5.04 -10.48 14.02
N GLY A 277 -5.18 -9.63 15.04
CA GLY A 277 -4.94 -9.98 16.43
C GLY A 277 -5.84 -11.12 16.90
N GLN A 278 -7.15 -11.08 16.58
CA GLN A 278 -8.06 -12.20 16.90
C GLN A 278 -7.59 -13.52 16.27
N ARG A 279 -7.19 -13.48 14.99
CA ARG A 279 -6.66 -14.67 14.27
C ARG A 279 -5.39 -15.22 14.91
N LEU A 280 -4.53 -14.34 15.42
CA LEU A 280 -3.26 -14.70 16.06
C LEU A 280 -3.43 -15.15 17.52
N ARG A 281 -4.47 -14.69 18.22
CA ARG A 281 -4.65 -14.86 19.68
C ARG A 281 -5.64 -15.94 20.09
N SER A 282 -6.88 -15.87 19.58
CA SER A 282 -8.00 -16.65 20.16
C SER A 282 -8.73 -17.50 19.14
N TRP A 283 -8.68 -17.15 17.85
CA TRP A 283 -9.47 -17.80 16.79
C TRP A 283 -9.29 -19.32 16.74
N PHE A 284 -8.05 -19.80 16.84
CA PHE A 284 -7.73 -21.23 16.78
C PHE A 284 -7.67 -21.90 18.16
N GLY A 285 -8.29 -21.28 19.17
CA GLY A 285 -8.29 -21.75 20.56
C GLY A 285 -6.91 -21.73 21.23
N ARG A 286 -5.97 -20.94 20.69
CA ARG A 286 -4.59 -20.84 21.18
C ARG A 286 -3.98 -19.49 20.80
N ASP A 287 -3.15 -18.94 21.70
CA ASP A 287 -2.32 -17.77 21.41
C ASP A 287 -1.07 -18.19 20.63
N GLN A 288 -1.06 -17.91 19.32
CA GLN A 288 0.03 -18.30 18.44
C GLN A 288 1.29 -17.47 18.65
N ILE A 289 1.17 -16.21 19.09
CA ILE A 289 2.34 -15.34 19.34
C ILE A 289 3.05 -15.82 20.61
N GLU A 290 2.31 -16.13 21.68
CA GLU A 290 2.88 -16.72 22.90
C GLU A 290 3.58 -18.05 22.57
N LYS A 291 2.94 -18.91 21.78
CA LYS A 291 3.56 -20.17 21.31
C LYS A 291 4.85 -19.95 20.52
N VAL A 292 4.91 -18.92 19.67
CA VAL A 292 6.14 -18.58 18.94
C VAL A 292 7.23 -18.09 19.87
N ILE A 293 6.91 -17.21 20.83
CA ILE A 293 7.86 -16.71 21.83
C ILE A 293 8.43 -17.87 22.64
N ASP A 294 7.57 -18.73 23.19
CA ASP A 294 8.00 -19.90 23.97
C ASP A 294 8.80 -20.89 23.13
N LYS A 295 8.45 -21.03 21.84
CA LYS A 295 9.17 -21.93 20.93
C LYS A 295 10.60 -21.44 20.72
N LEU A 296 10.79 -20.16 20.41
CA LEU A 296 12.10 -19.57 20.15
C LEU A 296 12.93 -19.41 21.43
N ALA A 297 12.29 -19.20 22.59
CA ALA A 297 12.98 -19.17 23.87
C ALA A 297 13.60 -20.53 24.25
N ASN A 298 12.94 -21.63 23.87
CA ASN A 298 13.42 -23.00 24.13
C ASN A 298 14.34 -23.54 23.02
N ASP A 299 14.16 -23.09 21.78
CA ASP A 299 14.83 -23.59 20.58
C ASP A 299 15.05 -22.40 19.63
N ILE A 300 16.13 -21.65 19.86
CA ILE A 300 16.47 -20.42 19.14
C ILE A 300 16.63 -20.67 17.63
N ASP A 301 17.04 -21.89 17.26
CA ASP A 301 17.24 -22.34 15.88
C ASP A 301 15.99 -22.95 15.23
N SER A 302 14.85 -22.92 15.92
CA SER A 302 13.61 -23.51 15.43
C SER A 302 13.17 -22.91 14.09
N ALA A 303 13.05 -23.76 13.07
CA ALA A 303 12.35 -23.45 11.82
C ALA A 303 10.82 -23.55 11.94
N ARG A 304 10.28 -23.89 13.12
CA ARG A 304 8.86 -24.20 13.36
C ARG A 304 8.09 -23.09 14.08
N ALA A 305 8.68 -21.90 14.20
CA ALA A 305 8.03 -20.73 14.80
C ALA A 305 7.13 -20.05 13.75
N VAL A 306 5.90 -20.56 13.64
CA VAL A 306 4.92 -20.15 12.62
C VAL A 306 3.57 -19.79 13.22
N MET A 307 2.82 -18.93 12.54
CA MET A 307 1.45 -18.56 12.87
C MET A 307 0.59 -18.61 11.60
N SER A 308 -0.61 -19.19 11.71
CA SER A 308 -1.60 -19.22 10.62
C SER A 308 -2.71 -18.24 10.91
N LEU A 309 -3.17 -17.52 9.89
CA LEU A 309 -4.36 -16.69 9.96
C LEU A 309 -5.49 -17.25 9.10
N TRP A 310 -5.15 -18.07 8.11
CA TRP A 310 -6.12 -18.78 7.27
C TRP A 310 -6.73 -19.97 8.02
N ASP A 311 -8.05 -20.00 8.07
CA ASP A 311 -8.86 -21.10 8.57
C ASP A 311 -9.56 -21.80 7.40
N ALA A 312 -9.03 -22.95 7.00
CA ALA A 312 -9.58 -23.73 5.90
C ALA A 312 -11.02 -24.22 6.12
N SER A 313 -11.55 -24.17 7.34
CA SER A 313 -12.93 -24.54 7.64
C SER A 313 -13.93 -23.39 7.50
N GLN A 314 -13.46 -22.13 7.48
CA GLN A 314 -14.33 -20.95 7.53
C GLN A 314 -14.05 -19.91 6.44
N ASP A 315 -12.83 -19.87 5.89
CA ASP A 315 -12.38 -18.77 5.02
C ASP A 315 -12.64 -19.01 3.52
N ASP A 316 -13.44 -20.01 3.16
CA ASP A 316 -14.03 -20.14 1.82
C ASP A 316 -15.27 -19.25 1.68
N ASN A 317 -15.06 -17.94 1.86
CA ASN A 317 -16.10 -16.91 1.80
C ASN A 317 -15.58 -15.65 1.08
N ASP A 318 -16.45 -14.64 0.91
CA ASP A 318 -16.13 -13.41 0.16
C ASP A 318 -15.13 -12.47 0.88
N ASN A 319 -14.88 -12.67 2.18
CA ASN A 319 -14.12 -11.75 3.03
C ASN A 319 -13.03 -12.43 3.88
N PRO A 320 -12.17 -13.30 3.32
CA PRO A 320 -11.20 -14.00 4.13
C PRO A 320 -9.95 -13.14 4.41
N PRO A 321 -9.11 -13.52 5.37
CA PRO A 321 -7.92 -12.74 5.72
C PRO A 321 -6.95 -12.59 4.54
N CYS A 322 -6.43 -11.37 4.36
CA CYS A 322 -5.42 -11.08 3.33
C CYS A 322 -4.04 -11.64 3.71
N LEU A 323 -3.64 -11.41 4.97
CA LEU A 323 -2.49 -12.05 5.61
C LEU A 323 -2.85 -13.49 5.98
N ASN A 324 -2.05 -14.47 5.57
CA ASN A 324 -2.37 -15.89 5.78
C ASN A 324 -1.37 -16.62 6.67
N HIS A 325 -0.09 -16.26 6.58
CA HIS A 325 0.97 -16.98 7.28
C HIS A 325 2.05 -16.01 7.76
N ILE A 326 2.58 -16.26 8.95
CA ILE A 326 3.76 -15.59 9.48
C ILE A 326 4.77 -16.64 9.90
N TRP A 327 6.02 -16.45 9.50
CA TRP A 327 7.17 -17.26 9.92
C TRP A 327 8.20 -16.36 10.58
N VAL A 328 8.65 -16.75 11.78
CA VAL A 328 9.65 -16.01 12.56
C VAL A 328 10.90 -16.87 12.69
N ARG A 329 12.08 -16.30 12.40
CA ARG A 329 13.34 -17.04 12.40
C ARG A 329 14.46 -16.20 12.99
N ILE A 330 15.37 -16.85 13.72
CA ILE A 330 16.61 -16.24 14.21
C ILE A 330 17.78 -16.85 13.45
N VAL A 331 18.52 -16.03 12.70
CA VAL A 331 19.74 -16.45 11.99
C VAL A 331 20.82 -15.43 12.30
N ASP A 332 22.01 -15.86 12.69
CA ASP A 332 23.11 -14.96 13.06
C ASP A 332 22.70 -13.87 14.07
N ASN A 333 21.91 -14.29 15.07
CA ASN A 333 21.30 -13.46 16.11
C ASN A 333 20.28 -12.42 15.61
N GLU A 334 19.88 -12.45 14.34
CA GLU A 334 18.84 -11.58 13.77
C GLU A 334 17.46 -12.22 13.84
N LEU A 335 16.54 -11.63 14.60
CA LEU A 335 15.14 -12.02 14.58
C LEU A 335 14.46 -11.42 13.34
N SER A 336 14.21 -12.24 12.32
CA SER A 336 13.46 -11.89 11.12
C SER A 336 12.01 -12.34 11.20
N LEU A 337 11.13 -11.62 10.51
CA LEU A 337 9.71 -11.98 10.35
C LEU A 337 9.37 -11.98 8.86
N THR A 338 8.80 -13.08 8.37
CA THR A 338 8.24 -13.19 7.02
C THR A 338 6.73 -13.35 7.08
N ALA A 339 5.99 -12.44 6.46
CA ALA A 339 4.54 -12.45 6.38
C ALA A 339 4.06 -12.70 4.94
N THR A 340 3.15 -13.65 4.75
CA THR A 340 2.61 -14.01 3.43
C THR A 340 1.18 -13.53 3.27
N PHE A 341 0.95 -12.73 2.23
CA PHE A 341 -0.34 -12.19 1.83
C PHE A 341 -0.81 -12.85 0.53
N ARG A 342 -2.04 -13.39 0.51
CA ARG A 342 -2.65 -13.89 -0.74
C ARG A 342 -3.03 -12.77 -1.70
N SER A 343 -3.38 -11.61 -1.14
CA SER A 343 -3.83 -10.42 -1.86
C SER A 343 -3.48 -9.21 -1.02
N ASN A 344 -2.81 -8.23 -1.62
CA ASN A 344 -2.26 -7.09 -0.88
C ASN A 344 -2.44 -5.79 -1.67
N ASP A 345 -3.27 -4.90 -1.12
CA ASP A 345 -3.40 -3.53 -1.61
C ASP A 345 -2.12 -2.77 -1.24
N MET A 346 -1.26 -2.62 -2.24
CA MET A 346 0.07 -2.05 -2.09
C MET A 346 0.04 -0.55 -1.88
N PHE A 347 -1.02 0.14 -2.31
CA PHE A 347 -1.09 1.58 -2.10
C PHE A 347 -1.69 1.93 -0.75
N SER A 348 -2.89 1.42 -0.43
CA SER A 348 -3.63 1.88 0.76
C SER A 348 -3.39 1.06 2.03
N ALA A 349 -3.12 -0.25 1.91
CA ALA A 349 -3.08 -1.13 3.08
C ALA A 349 -1.65 -1.53 3.49
N TRP A 350 -0.75 -1.74 2.53
CA TRP A 350 0.60 -2.25 2.79
C TRP A 350 1.37 -1.44 3.85
N PRO A 351 1.41 -0.09 3.83
CA PRO A 351 2.14 0.67 4.85
C PRO A 351 1.68 0.36 6.29
N ALA A 352 0.36 0.37 6.54
CA ALA A 352 -0.20 0.06 7.85
C ALA A 352 0.07 -1.39 8.26
N ASN A 353 -0.16 -2.34 7.35
CA ASN A 353 0.10 -3.77 7.56
C ASN A 353 1.55 -4.02 7.98
N VAL A 354 2.51 -3.43 7.26
CA VAL A 354 3.94 -3.67 7.49
C VAL A 354 4.44 -2.97 8.75
N MET A 355 3.97 -1.75 9.05
CA MET A 355 4.27 -1.11 10.34
C MET A 355 3.72 -1.92 11.52
N GLY A 356 2.49 -2.43 11.41
CA GLY A 356 1.91 -3.30 12.42
C GLY A 356 2.63 -4.65 12.57
N LEU A 357 3.10 -5.24 11.47
CA LEU A 357 3.93 -6.45 11.50
C LEU A 357 5.33 -6.18 12.11
N ARG A 358 5.91 -5.00 11.88
CA ARG A 358 7.16 -4.58 12.55
C ARG A 358 6.93 -4.41 14.06
N ALA A 359 5.79 -3.86 14.47
CA ALA A 359 5.41 -3.80 15.88
C ALA A 359 5.27 -5.20 16.49
N LEU A 360 4.67 -6.15 15.76
CA LEU A 360 4.61 -7.57 16.17
C LEU A 360 5.99 -8.21 16.29
N GLN A 361 6.88 -8.01 15.31
CA GLN A 361 8.25 -8.49 15.37
C GLN A 361 8.99 -7.94 16.59
N LYS A 362 8.85 -6.64 16.86
CA LYS A 362 9.42 -5.97 18.03
C LYS A 362 8.82 -6.47 19.35
N TYR A 363 7.51 -6.75 19.37
CA TYR A 363 6.85 -7.37 20.51
C TYR A 363 7.50 -8.73 20.84
N ILE A 364 7.63 -9.61 19.84
CA ILE A 364 8.26 -10.93 20.00
C ILE A 364 9.71 -10.78 20.47
N TYR A 365 10.49 -9.90 19.82
CA TYR A 365 11.87 -9.59 20.20
C TYR A 365 11.99 -9.19 21.68
N ASN A 366 11.17 -8.23 22.12
CA ASN A 366 11.20 -7.71 23.49
C ASN A 366 10.88 -8.78 24.54
N TYR A 367 10.04 -9.76 24.23
CA TYR A 367 9.78 -10.88 25.13
C TYR A 367 10.91 -11.91 25.12
N LEU A 368 11.54 -12.19 23.98
CA LEU A 368 12.66 -13.12 23.89
C LEU A 368 13.88 -12.64 24.68
N ILE A 369 14.26 -11.36 24.55
CA ILE A 369 15.39 -10.79 25.30
C ILE A 369 15.12 -10.73 26.82
N LYS A 370 13.85 -10.77 27.25
CA LYS A 370 13.48 -10.84 28.68
C LYS A 370 13.48 -12.27 29.21
N LYS A 371 13.17 -13.25 28.35
CA LYS A 371 13.09 -14.68 28.72
C LYS A 371 14.41 -15.43 28.58
N THR A 372 15.39 -14.86 27.87
CA THR A 372 16.64 -15.56 27.51
C THR A 372 17.85 -14.65 27.65
N ASP A 373 19.03 -15.25 27.86
CA ASP A 373 20.31 -14.53 27.88
C ASP A 373 20.92 -14.37 26.47
N HIS A 374 20.13 -14.58 25.41
CA HIS A 374 20.61 -14.47 24.04
C HIS A 374 20.78 -13.00 23.63
N THR A 375 21.95 -12.67 23.10
CA THR A 375 22.17 -11.39 22.41
C THR A 375 21.50 -11.44 21.05
N LEU A 376 20.35 -10.78 20.91
CA LEU A 376 19.59 -10.70 19.66
C LEU A 376 19.65 -9.27 19.09
N LYS A 377 19.42 -9.16 17.79
CA LYS A 377 19.14 -7.90 17.09
C LYS A 377 17.87 -8.04 16.25
N MET A 378 17.22 -6.92 15.99
CA MET A 378 16.12 -6.85 15.03
C MET A 378 16.68 -7.12 13.62
N GLY A 379 16.14 -8.15 12.97
CA GLY A 379 16.45 -8.48 11.58
C GLY A 379 15.45 -7.88 10.60
N ALA A 380 15.57 -8.29 9.34
CA ALA A 380 14.68 -7.85 8.28
C ALA A 380 13.20 -8.21 8.55
N LEU A 381 12.30 -7.32 8.16
CA LEU A 381 10.88 -7.60 8.01
C LEU A 381 10.60 -7.87 6.53
N ILE A 382 10.01 -9.02 6.25
CA ILE A 382 9.81 -9.52 4.89
C ILE A 382 8.32 -9.71 4.67
N THR A 383 7.80 -9.22 3.55
CA THR A 383 6.46 -9.57 3.09
C THR A 383 6.52 -10.27 1.75
N ILE A 384 5.77 -11.36 1.60
CA ILE A 384 5.56 -12.06 0.34
C ILE A 384 4.10 -11.84 -0.04
N SER A 385 3.87 -11.16 -1.16
CA SER A 385 2.53 -10.85 -1.67
C SER A 385 2.28 -11.59 -2.96
N GLN A 386 1.44 -12.61 -2.90
CA GLN A 386 1.10 -13.45 -4.05
C GLN A 386 0.36 -12.65 -5.14
N SER A 387 -0.52 -11.75 -4.71
CA SER A 387 -1.17 -10.73 -5.55
C SER A 387 -0.86 -9.34 -4.98
N ALA A 388 0.19 -8.70 -5.50
CA ALA A 388 0.59 -7.35 -5.14
C ALA A 388 -0.02 -6.34 -6.11
N HIS A 389 -1.02 -5.59 -5.68
CA HIS A 389 -1.83 -4.80 -6.60
C HIS A 389 -2.07 -3.36 -6.15
N ILE A 390 -2.36 -2.51 -7.13
CA ILE A 390 -2.79 -1.11 -6.96
C ILE A 390 -4.12 -0.96 -7.70
N TYR A 391 -5.13 -0.43 -7.04
CA TYR A 391 -6.43 -0.13 -7.66
C TYR A 391 -6.35 1.08 -8.58
N ASP A 392 -7.18 1.09 -9.63
CA ASP A 392 -7.22 2.15 -10.64
C ASP A 392 -7.52 3.54 -10.06
N ASP A 393 -8.33 3.62 -9.01
CA ASP A 393 -8.62 4.84 -8.25
C ASP A 393 -7.41 5.44 -7.53
N CYS A 394 -6.30 4.70 -7.43
CA CYS A 394 -5.05 5.14 -6.79
C CYS A 394 -3.94 5.47 -7.80
N PHE A 395 -4.14 5.24 -9.10
CA PHE A 395 -3.09 5.38 -10.11
C PHE A 395 -2.49 6.78 -10.19
N GLU A 396 -3.31 7.80 -9.99
CA GLU A 396 -2.86 9.19 -10.01
C GLU A 396 -2.00 9.53 -8.79
N ASN A 397 -2.48 9.19 -7.59
CA ASN A 397 -1.72 9.41 -6.35
C ASN A 397 -0.38 8.67 -6.40
N VAL A 398 -0.37 7.44 -6.93
CA VAL A 398 0.86 6.67 -7.16
C VAL A 398 1.82 7.40 -8.10
N ALA A 399 1.32 7.95 -9.22
CA ALA A 399 2.15 8.70 -10.17
C ALA A 399 2.81 9.93 -9.52
N ASN A 400 2.08 10.63 -8.65
CA ASN A 400 2.59 11.79 -7.91
C ASN A 400 3.64 11.43 -6.86
N VAL A 401 3.44 10.35 -6.11
CA VAL A 401 4.44 9.85 -5.15
C VAL A 401 5.70 9.40 -5.90
N ILE A 402 5.55 8.67 -7.00
CA ILE A 402 6.69 8.23 -7.82
C ILE A 402 7.48 9.44 -8.34
N SER A 403 6.82 10.41 -8.98
CA SER A 403 7.50 11.55 -9.59
C SER A 403 8.23 12.42 -8.56
N SER A 404 7.67 12.56 -7.36
CA SER A 404 8.22 13.42 -6.30
C SER A 404 9.26 12.72 -5.41
N GLN A 405 9.16 11.40 -5.19
CA GLN A 405 9.98 10.68 -4.20
C GLN A 405 10.96 9.69 -4.83
N TYR A 406 10.58 8.96 -5.89
CA TYR A 406 11.45 7.92 -6.46
C TYR A 406 12.78 8.49 -6.99
N PRO A 407 12.85 9.66 -7.66
CA PRO A 407 14.12 10.27 -8.05
C PRO A 407 15.05 10.52 -6.86
N LYS A 408 14.52 11.02 -5.74
CA LYS A 408 15.30 11.31 -4.53
C LYS A 408 15.89 10.03 -3.93
N ILE A 409 15.10 8.97 -3.88
CA ILE A 409 15.54 7.65 -3.42
C ILE A 409 16.63 7.09 -4.37
N SER A 410 16.41 7.18 -5.68
CA SER A 410 17.34 6.63 -6.67
C SER A 410 18.67 7.39 -6.79
N GLN A 411 18.71 8.66 -6.37
CA GLN A 411 19.92 9.49 -6.40
C GLN A 411 20.82 9.27 -5.17
N GLN A 412 20.32 8.63 -4.11
CA GLN A 412 21.15 8.24 -2.98
C GLN A 412 22.12 7.17 -3.45
N LYS A 413 23.38 7.56 -3.65
CA LYS A 413 24.45 6.64 -4.02
C LYS A 413 24.76 5.73 -2.85
N ASP A 414 24.21 4.53 -2.89
CA ASP A 414 24.66 3.41 -2.07
C ASP A 414 25.35 2.42 -3.02
N TYR A 415 26.66 2.25 -2.85
CA TYR A 415 27.46 1.29 -3.62
C TYR A 415 27.52 -0.08 -2.92
N PHE A 416 26.75 -0.27 -1.85
CA PHE A 416 26.65 -1.55 -1.19
C PHE A 416 26.03 -2.61 -2.10
N ASP A 417 26.71 -3.74 -2.24
CA ASP A 417 26.22 -4.90 -2.94
C ASP A 417 26.51 -6.16 -2.08
N PRO A 418 25.51 -7.00 -1.80
CA PRO A 418 25.72 -8.27 -1.12
C PRO A 418 26.70 -9.20 -1.85
N ALA A 419 26.85 -9.04 -3.16
CA ALA A 419 27.84 -9.77 -3.94
C ALA A 419 29.27 -9.35 -3.59
N GLY A 420 29.50 -8.19 -2.95
CA GLY A 420 30.81 -7.68 -2.57
C GLY A 420 31.27 -6.48 -3.39
N SER A 421 32.53 -6.07 -3.20
CA SER A 421 33.13 -4.90 -3.86
C SER A 421 34.24 -5.29 -4.84
N PHE A 422 34.57 -4.41 -5.78
CA PHE A 422 35.58 -4.64 -6.81
C PHE A 422 36.64 -3.55 -6.78
N ILE A 423 37.90 -3.94 -6.55
CA ILE A 423 39.06 -3.05 -6.54
C ILE A 423 39.81 -3.22 -7.85
N ILE A 424 39.97 -2.14 -8.61
CA ILE A 424 40.53 -2.17 -9.96
C ILE A 424 41.90 -1.51 -9.96
N THR A 425 42.91 -2.23 -10.40
CA THR A 425 44.28 -1.72 -10.54
C THR A 425 44.88 -2.06 -11.91
N ILE A 426 45.98 -1.39 -12.25
CA ILE A 426 46.78 -1.72 -13.43
C ILE A 426 48.10 -2.32 -12.94
N GLN A 427 48.42 -3.54 -13.37
CA GLN A 427 49.70 -4.21 -13.09
C GLN A 427 50.19 -4.91 -14.35
N ASP A 428 51.49 -4.84 -14.65
CA ASP A 428 52.13 -5.53 -15.79
C ASP A 428 51.39 -5.42 -17.14
N ASN A 429 50.89 -4.21 -17.44
CA ASN A 429 50.11 -3.93 -18.64
C ASN A 429 48.80 -4.75 -18.74
N GLN A 430 48.21 -5.08 -17.60
CA GLN A 430 46.90 -5.72 -17.46
C GLN A 430 46.06 -4.96 -16.43
N ILE A 431 44.74 -5.08 -16.60
CA ILE A 431 43.73 -4.70 -15.62
C ILE A 431 43.63 -5.87 -14.64
N ILE A 432 43.76 -5.58 -13.35
CA ILE A 432 43.53 -6.52 -12.25
C ILE A 432 42.27 -6.06 -11.51
N VAL A 433 41.36 -6.99 -11.24
CA VAL A 433 40.12 -6.74 -10.50
C VAL A 433 40.06 -7.70 -9.32
N GLU A 434 40.23 -7.19 -8.11
CA GLU A 434 40.07 -7.97 -6.88
C GLU A 434 38.63 -7.87 -6.41
N HIS A 435 38.01 -9.01 -6.14
CA HIS A 435 36.66 -9.10 -5.63
C HIS A 435 36.70 -9.39 -4.14
N THR A 436 36.06 -8.55 -3.34
CA THR A 436 36.10 -8.60 -1.88
C THR A 436 34.73 -8.85 -1.26
N THR A 437 34.71 -9.54 -0.12
CA THR A 437 33.46 -9.73 0.66
C THR A 437 32.90 -8.40 1.16
N PRO A 438 31.56 -8.28 1.27
CA PRO A 438 30.96 -7.12 1.91
C PRO A 438 31.38 -7.03 3.38
N GLY A 439 31.75 -5.82 3.82
CA GLY A 439 32.14 -5.55 5.21
C GLY A 439 33.60 -5.90 5.54
N SER A 440 33.97 -7.19 5.51
CA SER A 440 35.32 -7.61 5.96
C SER A 440 36.44 -7.23 4.98
N GLY A 441 36.11 -7.10 3.69
CA GLY A 441 37.08 -6.74 2.65
C GLY A 441 38.02 -7.87 2.25
N GLU A 442 37.79 -9.10 2.72
CA GLU A 442 38.57 -10.28 2.32
C GLU A 442 38.45 -10.52 0.82
N VAL A 443 39.59 -10.67 0.13
CA VAL A 443 39.64 -10.99 -1.30
C VAL A 443 39.23 -12.45 -1.52
N VAL A 444 38.14 -12.65 -2.26
CA VAL A 444 37.57 -13.98 -2.56
C VAL A 444 37.84 -14.42 -3.98
N ASN A 445 38.11 -13.48 -4.90
CA ASN A 445 38.46 -13.78 -6.27
C ASN A 445 39.33 -12.67 -6.88
N CYS A 446 40.03 -12.98 -7.97
CA CYS A 446 40.84 -12.02 -8.72
C CYS A 446 40.75 -12.31 -10.22
N TYR A 447 40.42 -11.27 -11.00
CA TYR A 447 40.31 -11.32 -12.45
C TYR A 447 41.44 -10.52 -13.08
N SER A 448 41.99 -10.98 -14.21
CA SER A 448 43.04 -10.28 -14.93
C SER A 448 42.84 -10.33 -16.44
N GLY A 449 43.15 -9.22 -17.12
CA GLY A 449 42.97 -9.13 -18.56
C GLY A 449 43.22 -7.74 -19.11
N LYS A 450 43.05 -7.56 -20.42
CA LYS A 450 43.22 -6.25 -21.09
C LYS A 450 41.91 -5.64 -21.59
N SER A 451 40.84 -6.43 -21.66
CA SER A 451 39.56 -6.03 -22.24
C SER A 451 38.52 -5.88 -21.14
N ALA A 452 37.94 -4.69 -21.03
CA ALA A 452 36.86 -4.41 -20.09
C ALA A 452 35.67 -5.34 -20.34
N HIS A 453 35.34 -5.57 -21.61
CA HIS A 453 34.22 -6.43 -22.00
C HIS A 453 34.40 -7.88 -21.54
N LYS A 454 35.58 -8.47 -21.77
CA LYS A 454 35.87 -9.85 -21.33
C LYS A 454 35.83 -9.99 -19.81
N LEU A 455 36.43 -9.03 -19.09
CA LEU A 455 36.41 -9.00 -17.64
C LEU A 455 34.97 -8.85 -17.11
N SER A 456 34.18 -7.96 -17.70
CA SER A 456 32.77 -7.77 -17.34
C SER A 456 31.95 -9.06 -17.54
N GLN A 457 32.18 -9.80 -18.64
CA GLN A 457 31.51 -11.08 -18.89
C GLN A 457 31.90 -12.17 -17.89
N GLN A 458 33.19 -12.22 -17.52
CA GLN A 458 33.66 -13.19 -16.53
C GLN A 458 33.07 -12.89 -15.15
N ILE A 459 33.11 -11.63 -14.72
CA ILE A 459 32.51 -11.20 -13.45
C ILE A 459 31.00 -11.46 -13.45
N PHE A 460 30.29 -11.17 -14.55
CA PHE A 460 28.86 -11.47 -14.66
C PHE A 460 28.57 -12.98 -14.49
N THR A 461 29.43 -13.84 -15.05
CA THR A 461 29.28 -15.29 -14.96
C THR A 461 29.54 -15.79 -13.55
N ASP A 462 30.57 -15.26 -12.89
CA ASP A 462 31.03 -15.71 -11.59
C ASP A 462 30.20 -15.09 -10.44
N CYS A 463 29.53 -13.96 -10.68
CA CYS A 463 28.73 -13.22 -9.70
C CYS A 463 27.25 -13.07 -10.14
N PRO A 464 26.45 -14.15 -10.16
CA PRO A 464 25.05 -14.10 -10.60
C PRO A 464 24.12 -13.23 -9.72
N GLY A 465 24.56 -12.88 -8.50
CA GLY A 465 23.86 -12.00 -7.57
C GLY A 465 24.23 -10.52 -7.66
N LEU A 466 25.16 -10.15 -8.55
CA LEU A 466 25.62 -8.76 -8.70
C LEU A 466 24.46 -7.84 -9.09
N GLN A 467 24.27 -6.75 -8.34
CA GLN A 467 23.19 -5.82 -8.63
C GLN A 467 23.43 -5.10 -9.96
N VAL A 468 22.36 -4.83 -10.69
CA VAL A 468 22.44 -4.20 -12.02
C VAL A 468 23.11 -2.82 -11.96
N SER A 469 22.80 -2.01 -10.94
CA SER A 469 23.45 -0.71 -10.71
C SER A 469 24.96 -0.85 -10.53
N HIS A 470 25.41 -1.83 -9.76
CA HIS A 470 26.82 -2.08 -9.51
C HIS A 470 27.51 -2.63 -10.76
N ALA A 471 26.86 -3.53 -11.51
CA ALA A 471 27.35 -4.02 -12.79
C ALA A 471 27.52 -2.88 -13.83
N MET A 472 26.57 -1.93 -13.87
CA MET A 472 26.67 -0.74 -14.74
C MET A 472 27.86 0.15 -14.34
N TYR A 473 28.04 0.40 -13.04
CA TYR A 473 29.19 1.14 -12.53
C TYR A 473 30.51 0.42 -12.89
N LEU A 474 30.58 -0.89 -12.63
CA LEU A 474 31.77 -1.69 -12.87
C LEU A 474 32.15 -1.69 -14.35
N GLY A 475 31.18 -1.80 -15.25
CA GLY A 475 31.41 -1.68 -16.69
C GLY A 475 32.02 -0.33 -17.09
N VAL A 476 31.57 0.77 -16.47
CA VAL A 476 32.14 2.11 -16.70
C VAL A 476 33.58 2.19 -16.18
N GLU A 477 33.86 1.72 -14.96
CA GLU A 477 35.21 1.72 -14.40
C GLU A 477 36.17 0.86 -15.24
N LEU A 478 35.74 -0.34 -15.63
CA LEU A 478 36.51 -1.24 -16.49
C LEU A 478 36.81 -0.59 -17.85
N GLN A 479 35.84 0.12 -18.44
CA GLN A 479 36.06 0.82 -19.70
C GLN A 479 37.07 1.97 -19.56
N LYS A 480 37.03 2.72 -18.44
CA LYS A 480 37.99 3.79 -18.15
C LYS A 480 39.41 3.23 -18.01
N VAL A 481 39.60 2.16 -17.24
CA VAL A 481 40.93 1.56 -17.05
C VAL A 481 41.47 0.96 -18.35
N GLU A 482 40.63 0.36 -19.20
CA GLU A 482 41.03 -0.11 -20.53
C GLU A 482 41.50 1.07 -21.42
N MET A 483 40.79 2.20 -21.41
CA MET A 483 41.21 3.40 -22.15
C MET A 483 42.56 3.93 -21.67
N ALA A 484 42.77 4.02 -20.35
CA ALA A 484 44.05 4.44 -19.79
C ALA A 484 45.19 3.46 -20.14
N LEU A 485 44.88 2.16 -20.20
CA LEU A 485 45.84 1.13 -20.60
C LEU A 485 46.23 1.23 -22.08
N LEU A 486 45.28 1.56 -22.96
CA LEU A 486 45.51 1.75 -24.40
C LEU A 486 46.20 3.08 -24.72
N MET A 487 45.96 4.12 -23.92
CA MET A 487 46.40 5.49 -24.16
C MET A 487 47.25 6.02 -23.00
N LYS A 488 48.25 5.24 -22.57
CA LYS A 488 49.06 5.49 -21.36
C LYS A 488 49.75 6.85 -21.29
N GLU A 489 50.07 7.43 -22.45
CA GLU A 489 50.71 8.74 -22.56
C GLU A 489 49.71 9.90 -22.48
N GLN A 490 48.41 9.60 -22.52
CA GLN A 490 47.33 10.59 -22.55
C GLN A 490 46.43 10.55 -21.33
N PHE A 491 46.27 9.40 -20.66
CA PHE A 491 45.35 9.26 -19.55
C PHE A 491 45.94 8.51 -18.35
N ILE A 492 45.61 9.00 -17.14
CA ILE A 492 45.81 8.29 -15.87
C ILE A 492 44.44 7.82 -15.37
N TYR A 493 44.37 6.56 -14.95
CA TYR A 493 43.21 5.98 -14.28
C TYR A 493 43.39 6.04 -12.77
N GLU A 494 42.34 6.51 -12.10
CA GLU A 494 42.11 6.35 -10.67
C GLU A 494 40.63 5.96 -10.52
N GLN A 495 40.36 4.86 -9.81
CA GLN A 495 38.99 4.38 -9.60
C GLN A 495 38.13 5.47 -8.94
N ASP A 496 36.84 5.51 -9.27
CA ASP A 496 35.86 6.50 -8.79
C ASP A 496 36.07 7.94 -9.27
N LYS A 497 37.15 8.21 -10.01
CA LYS A 497 37.43 9.53 -10.60
C LYS A 497 37.25 9.53 -12.11
N ASN A 498 37.05 10.72 -12.67
CA ASN A 498 37.13 10.91 -14.11
C ASN A 498 38.55 10.62 -14.60
N LEU A 499 38.69 10.15 -15.85
CA LEU A 499 40.00 9.97 -16.47
C LEU A 499 40.78 11.28 -16.47
N ILE A 500 41.99 11.25 -15.94
CA ILE A 500 42.86 12.42 -15.83
C ILE A 500 43.69 12.51 -17.11
N LYS A 501 43.52 13.58 -17.89
CA LYS A 501 44.30 13.81 -19.10
C LYS A 501 45.70 14.31 -18.75
N LEU A 502 46.74 13.67 -19.28
CA LEU A 502 48.12 14.13 -19.16
C LEU A 502 48.34 15.37 -20.03
N PRO A 503 49.13 16.36 -19.56
CA PRO A 503 49.47 17.52 -20.37
C PRO A 503 50.24 17.06 -21.62
N VAL A 504 49.84 17.58 -22.78
CA VAL A 504 50.54 17.33 -24.05
C VAL A 504 51.95 17.88 -23.89
N ARG A 505 52.97 17.04 -24.07
CA ARG A 505 54.34 17.54 -24.22
C ARG A 505 54.38 18.31 -25.55
N GLU A 506 54.32 19.63 -25.48
CA GLU A 506 54.74 20.46 -26.62
C GLU A 506 56.22 20.15 -26.85
N ASN A 507 56.53 19.51 -27.98
CA ASN A 507 57.91 19.28 -28.39
C ASN A 507 58.57 20.65 -28.60
N VAL A 508 59.53 20.98 -27.74
CA VAL A 508 60.46 22.12 -27.90
C VAL A 508 61.45 21.83 -29.01
#